data_AF-A0A7Z1KKL9-F1
#
_entry.id   AF-A0A7Z1KKL9-F1
#
_cell.length_a   1.000
_cell.length_b   1.000
_cell.length_c   1.000
_cell.angle_alpha   90.00
_cell.angle_beta   90.00
_cell.angle_gamma   90.00
#
_symmetry.space_group_name_H-M   'P 1'
#
loop_
_entity.id
_entity.type
_entity.pdbx_description
1 polymer ?
#
loop_
_entity_poly.entity_id
_entity_poly.type
_entity_poly.pdbx_seq_one_letter_code
_entity_poly.pdbx_strand_id
1 'polypeptide(L)'
;MAVKIDRKLNFVSTITRDDGSLVYLHIVPFPYEVVEENCVLLGNLFNNFFSLVGSVGAPRVAAMMLRKIIKARQEAGDLQPGTPNIVDEIQRLTTVIWNDNGTWKTSSLEAAFRQEIITDDEYREVEGEVVFFMVSSAIQKANLIAPTVGKALDMYSGQ
;
A
#
# COMPACT_ATOMS: atom_id res chain seq x y z
N MET A 1 8.55 -2.41 -12.36
CA MET A 1 8.92 -2.28 -10.93
C MET A 1 9.29 -3.65 -10.42
N ALA A 2 10.41 -3.86 -9.72
CA ALA A 2 10.74 -5.17 -9.14
C ALA A 2 10.07 -5.35 -7.77
N VAL A 3 9.29 -6.41 -7.61
CA VAL A 3 8.49 -6.74 -6.42
C VAL A 3 9.13 -7.91 -5.65
N LYS A 4 9.22 -7.79 -4.32
CA LYS A 4 9.67 -8.88 -3.44
C LYS A 4 8.93 -8.89 -2.12
N ILE A 5 8.46 -10.06 -1.70
CA ILE A 5 7.84 -10.29 -0.39
C ILE A 5 8.73 -11.23 0.42
N ASP A 6 9.22 -10.77 1.57
CA ASP A 6 10.08 -11.59 2.42
C ASP A 6 9.29 -12.50 3.39
N ARG A 7 9.99 -13.36 4.15
CA ARG A 7 9.35 -14.30 5.11
C ARG A 7 8.66 -13.61 6.28
N LYS A 8 9.00 -12.34 6.57
CA LYS A 8 8.36 -11.51 7.58
C LYS A 8 7.19 -10.70 6.99
N LEU A 9 6.84 -10.94 5.72
CA LEU A 9 5.86 -10.19 4.95
C LEU A 9 6.25 -8.72 4.78
N ASN A 10 7.53 -8.37 4.75
CA ASN A 10 7.92 -7.07 4.22
C ASN A 10 7.78 -7.10 2.71
N PHE A 11 7.09 -6.11 2.16
CA PHE A 11 6.96 -5.92 0.74
C PHE A 11 7.93 -4.82 0.29
N VAL A 12 8.73 -5.15 -0.73
CA VAL A 12 9.61 -4.20 -1.40
C VAL A 12 9.11 -3.99 -2.82
N SER A 13 8.84 -2.74 -3.18
CA SER A 13 8.57 -2.31 -4.55
C SER A 13 9.68 -1.35 -5.00
N THR A 14 9.94 -1.29 -6.30
CA THR A 14 11.00 -0.44 -6.88
C THR A 14 10.46 0.34 -8.05
N ILE A 15 10.45 1.66 -7.92
CA ILE A 15 10.18 2.57 -9.03
C ILE A 15 11.48 2.73 -9.82
N THR A 16 11.42 2.41 -11.11
CA THR A 16 12.53 2.62 -12.04
C THR A 16 12.11 3.74 -12.98
N ARG A 17 12.83 4.85 -12.92
CA ARG A 17 12.58 6.01 -13.76
C ARG A 17 13.30 5.90 -15.09
N ASP A 18 12.86 6.70 -16.05
CA ASP A 18 13.45 6.77 -17.39
C ASP A 18 14.93 7.21 -17.38
N ASP A 19 15.34 7.98 -16.37
CA ASP A 19 16.73 8.42 -16.16
C ASP A 19 17.62 7.35 -15.50
N GLY A 20 17.05 6.17 -15.21
CA GLY A 20 17.74 5.06 -14.54
C GLY A 20 17.84 5.21 -13.02
N SER A 21 17.33 6.30 -12.44
CA SER A 21 17.26 6.45 -10.98
C SER A 21 16.25 5.48 -10.38
N LEU A 22 16.54 5.04 -9.16
CA LEU A 22 15.75 4.05 -8.44
C LEU A 22 15.21 4.65 -7.14
N VAL A 23 13.93 4.45 -6.92
CA VAL A 23 13.28 4.71 -5.63
C VAL A 23 12.74 3.39 -5.11
N TYR A 24 13.15 3.01 -3.90
CA TYR A 24 12.66 1.80 -3.26
C TYR A 24 11.56 2.14 -2.26
N LEU A 25 10.58 1.25 -2.18
CA LEU A 25 9.50 1.29 -1.24
C LEU A 25 9.63 0.07 -0.35
N HIS A 26 9.60 0.28 0.95
CA HIS A 26 9.61 -0.78 1.95
C HIS A 26 8.35 -0.66 2.81
N ILE A 27 7.45 -1.64 2.67
CA ILE A 27 6.17 -1.69 3.33
C ILE A 27 6.23 -2.78 4.41
N VAL A 28 5.90 -2.40 5.63
CA VAL A 28 5.75 -3.31 6.77
C VAL A 28 4.27 -3.65 6.93
N PRO A 29 3.89 -4.92 7.15
CA PRO A 29 2.49 -5.30 7.36
C PRO A 29 1.95 -4.68 8.64
N PHE A 30 0.62 -4.59 8.76
CA PHE A 30 -0.01 -4.06 9.98
C PHE A 30 0.37 -4.89 11.22
N PRO A 31 0.64 -4.24 12.36
CA PRO A 31 0.73 -4.93 13.65
C PRO A 31 -0.65 -5.47 14.05
N TYR A 32 -0.67 -6.47 14.93
CA TYR A 32 -1.90 -7.21 15.26
C TYR A 32 -3.00 -6.31 15.82
N GLU A 33 -2.63 -5.34 16.65
CA GLU A 33 -3.55 -4.40 17.31
C GLU A 33 -4.31 -3.56 16.28
N VAL A 34 -3.62 -3.08 15.25
CA VAL A 34 -4.25 -2.32 14.14
C VAL A 34 -5.19 -3.21 13.34
N VAL A 35 -4.84 -4.49 13.14
CA VAL A 35 -5.71 -5.45 12.45
C VAL A 35 -6.97 -5.75 13.28
N GLU A 36 -6.83 -5.94 14.59
CA GLU A 36 -7.94 -6.20 15.51
C GLU A 36 -8.94 -5.04 15.52
N GLU A 37 -8.46 -3.81 15.70
CA GLU A 37 -9.29 -2.60 15.72
C GLU A 37 -10.03 -2.36 14.39
N ASN A 38 -9.43 -2.76 13.26
CA ASN A 38 -9.94 -2.46 11.93
C ASN A 38 -10.48 -3.70 11.17
N CYS A 39 -10.67 -4.83 11.85
CA CYS A 39 -10.92 -6.13 11.22
C CYS A 39 -12.11 -6.13 10.26
N VAL A 40 -13.22 -5.47 10.62
CA VAL A 40 -14.41 -5.35 9.76
C VAL A 40 -14.15 -4.49 8.52
N LEU A 41 -13.39 -3.40 8.66
CA LEU A 41 -13.00 -2.54 7.54
C LEU A 41 -12.11 -3.32 6.57
N LEU A 42 -11.08 -3.97 7.11
CA LEU A 42 -10.09 -4.74 6.35
C LEU A 42 -10.75 -5.93 5.64
N GLY A 43 -11.61 -6.67 6.32
CA GLY A 43 -12.34 -7.79 5.73
C GLY A 43 -13.26 -7.38 4.59
N ASN A 44 -14.00 -6.27 4.75
CA ASN A 44 -14.85 -5.75 3.69
C ASN A 44 -14.05 -5.26 2.48
N LEU A 45 -12.96 -4.54 2.72
CA LEU A 45 -12.08 -4.05 1.65
C LEU A 45 -11.42 -5.21 0.90
N PHE A 46 -10.93 -6.21 1.63
CA PHE A 46 -10.40 -7.44 1.07
C PHE A 46 -11.42 -8.17 0.19
N ASN A 47 -12.65 -8.40 0.70
CA ASN A 47 -13.70 -9.03 -0.09
C ASN A 47 -13.98 -8.25 -1.38
N ASN A 48 -14.08 -6.92 -1.28
CA ASN A 48 -14.38 -6.07 -2.43
C ASN A 48 -13.31 -6.12 -3.52
N PHE A 49 -12.03 -6.30 -3.16
CA PHE A 49 -10.96 -6.49 -4.15
C PHE A 49 -11.25 -7.66 -5.08
N PHE A 50 -11.67 -8.80 -4.53
CA PHE A 50 -11.90 -10.01 -5.31
C PHE A 50 -13.31 -10.06 -5.92
N SER A 51 -14.32 -9.51 -5.26
CA SER A 51 -15.71 -9.62 -5.71
C SER A 51 -16.10 -8.58 -6.77
N LEU A 52 -15.50 -7.39 -6.75
CA LEU A 52 -15.88 -6.28 -7.66
C LEU A 52 -14.89 -6.05 -8.79
N VAL A 53 -13.60 -6.36 -8.58
CA VAL A 53 -12.51 -5.94 -9.47
C VAL A 53 -11.74 -7.15 -10.00
N GLY A 54 -11.51 -8.13 -9.12
CA GLY A 54 -10.64 -9.27 -9.39
C GLY A 54 -9.18 -8.98 -9.02
N SER A 55 -8.40 -10.04 -8.86
CA SER A 55 -7.04 -9.98 -8.28
C SER A 55 -6.08 -9.05 -9.03
N VAL A 56 -6.12 -9.04 -10.36
CA VAL A 56 -5.17 -8.27 -11.19
C VAL A 56 -5.48 -6.77 -11.18
N GLY A 57 -6.77 -6.39 -11.15
CA GLY A 57 -7.17 -4.98 -11.14
C GLY A 57 -7.22 -4.35 -9.76
N ALA A 58 -7.24 -5.17 -8.70
CA ALA A 58 -7.38 -4.70 -7.32
C ALA A 58 -6.29 -3.70 -6.89
N PRO A 59 -4.98 -3.90 -7.18
CA PRO A 59 -3.94 -2.92 -6.85
C PRO A 59 -4.26 -1.51 -7.36
N ARG A 60 -4.73 -1.40 -8.61
CA ARG A 60 -5.04 -0.10 -9.25
C ARG A 60 -6.07 0.73 -8.47
N VAL A 61 -7.01 0.08 -7.80
CA VAL A 61 -8.17 0.75 -7.19
C VAL A 61 -8.20 0.67 -5.66
N ALA A 62 -7.27 -0.06 -5.05
CA ALA A 62 -7.27 -0.34 -3.62
C ALA A 62 -7.32 0.94 -2.77
N ALA A 63 -6.45 1.91 -3.06
CA ALA A 63 -6.42 3.18 -2.36
C ALA A 63 -7.70 4.01 -2.54
N MET A 64 -8.30 3.98 -3.74
CA MET A 64 -9.56 4.66 -4.02
C MET A 64 -10.73 4.04 -3.25
N MET A 65 -10.78 2.71 -3.16
CA MET A 65 -11.80 1.99 -2.41
C MET A 65 -11.67 2.27 -0.90
N LEU A 66 -10.45 2.28 -0.37
CA LEU A 66 -10.19 2.63 1.03
C LEU A 66 -10.68 4.06 1.33
N ARG A 67 -10.27 5.05 0.52
CA ARG A 67 -10.73 6.44 0.67
C ARG A 67 -12.25 6.57 0.64
N LYS A 68 -12.93 5.83 -0.25
CA LYS A 68 -14.39 5.85 -0.34
C LYS A 68 -15.05 5.30 0.92
N ILE A 69 -14.51 4.25 1.53
CA ILE A 69 -15.02 3.69 2.79
C ILE A 69 -14.80 4.68 3.95
N ILE A 70 -13.62 5.28 4.04
CA ILE A 70 -13.31 6.27 5.09
C ILE A 70 -14.23 7.49 4.96
N LYS A 71 -14.42 8.02 3.75
CA LYS A 71 -15.33 9.13 3.50
C LYS A 71 -16.77 8.80 3.91
N ALA A 72 -17.26 7.60 3.57
CA ALA A 72 -18.60 7.17 3.96
C ALA A 72 -18.77 7.08 5.49
N ARG A 73 -17.74 6.62 6.22
CA ARG A 73 -17.76 6.59 7.70
C ARG A 73 -17.74 7.98 8.31
N GLN A 74 -17.00 8.92 7.71
CA GLN A 74 -17.02 10.33 8.13
C GLN A 74 -18.39 10.96 7.93
N GLU A 75 -19.02 10.72 6.78
CA GLU A 75 -20.37 11.19 6.46
C GLU A 75 -21.45 10.59 7.39
N ALA A 76 -21.26 9.34 7.83
CA ALA A 76 -22.13 8.68 8.81
C ALA A 76 -21.93 9.17 10.25
N GLY A 77 -20.87 9.94 10.53
CA GLY A 77 -20.52 10.40 11.87
C GLY A 77 -19.75 9.39 12.73
N ASP A 78 -19.40 8.23 12.17
CA ASP A 78 -18.62 7.19 12.87
C ASP A 78 -17.15 7.58 13.05
N LEU A 79 -16.64 8.49 12.21
CA LEU A 79 -15.24 8.91 12.21
C LEU A 79 -15.16 10.43 12.17
N GLN A 80 -14.62 11.02 13.24
CA GLN A 80 -14.48 12.47 13.33
C GLN A 80 -13.38 12.97 12.37
N PRO A 81 -13.59 14.11 11.69
CA PRO A 81 -12.55 14.74 10.88
C PRO A 81 -11.31 15.04 11.73
N GLY A 82 -10.12 14.68 11.24
CA GLY A 82 -8.84 14.90 11.93
C GLY A 82 -8.43 13.82 12.92
N THR A 83 -9.28 12.80 13.17
CA THR A 83 -8.86 11.62 13.93
C THR A 83 -7.96 10.73 13.07
N PRO A 84 -6.78 10.31 13.59
CA PRO A 84 -5.93 9.34 12.92
C PRO A 84 -6.71 8.08 12.55
N ASN A 85 -6.49 7.58 11.34
CA ASN A 85 -7.17 6.42 10.79
C ASN A 85 -6.19 5.48 10.10
N ILE A 86 -6.70 4.39 9.55
CA ILE A 86 -5.87 3.35 8.93
C ILE A 86 -5.02 3.86 7.75
N VAL A 87 -5.43 4.94 7.07
CA VAL A 87 -4.62 5.56 6.02
C VAL A 87 -3.33 6.14 6.61
N ASP A 88 -3.42 6.78 7.78
CA ASP A 88 -2.24 7.34 8.47
C ASP A 88 -1.27 6.23 8.90
N GLU A 89 -1.80 5.09 9.35
CA GLU A 89 -0.99 3.91 9.67
C GLU A 89 -0.29 3.32 8.43
N ILE A 90 -0.98 3.27 7.28
CA ILE A 90 -0.38 2.83 6.01
C ILE A 90 0.78 3.74 5.61
N GLN A 91 0.59 5.06 5.72
CA GLN A 91 1.64 6.03 5.41
C GLN A 91 2.85 5.88 6.35
N ARG A 92 2.60 5.65 7.65
CA ARG A 92 3.64 5.44 8.66
C ARG A 92 4.43 4.14 8.44
N LEU A 93 3.77 3.08 7.98
CA LEU A 93 4.37 1.76 7.74
C LEU A 93 5.02 1.63 6.35
N THR A 94 4.97 2.70 5.55
CA THR A 94 5.59 2.75 4.22
C THR A 94 6.80 3.68 4.23
N THR A 95 7.98 3.10 4.04
CA THR A 95 9.24 3.84 3.94
C THR A 95 9.66 3.97 2.48
N VAL A 96 9.92 5.19 2.05
CA VAL A 96 10.52 5.51 0.74
C VAL A 96 12.02 5.68 0.94
N ILE A 97 12.81 5.01 0.12
CA ILE A 97 14.28 5.03 0.15
C ILE A 97 14.73 5.55 -1.21
N TRP A 98 15.49 6.63 -1.22
CA TRP A 98 15.88 7.34 -2.44
C TRP A 98 17.32 7.81 -2.35
N ASN A 99 17.94 8.02 -3.52
CA ASN A 99 19.32 8.48 -3.61
C ASN A 99 19.36 9.99 -3.84
N ASP A 100 20.03 10.71 -2.95
CA ASP A 100 20.35 12.13 -3.11
C ASP A 100 21.84 12.28 -3.39
N ASN A 101 22.21 12.42 -4.66
CA ASN A 101 23.59 12.69 -5.08
C ASN A 101 24.63 11.73 -4.44
N GLY A 102 24.31 10.43 -4.40
CA GLY A 102 25.16 9.39 -3.81
C GLY A 102 24.86 9.07 -2.35
N THR A 103 24.03 9.87 -1.66
CA THR A 103 23.61 9.61 -0.27
C THR A 103 22.22 9.01 -0.24
N TRP A 104 22.08 7.80 0.30
CA TRP A 104 20.78 7.17 0.49
C TRP A 104 20.04 7.81 1.66
N LYS A 105 18.81 8.26 1.39
CA LYS A 105 17.91 8.89 2.36
C LYS A 105 16.63 8.09 2.49
N THR A 106 15.92 8.31 3.60
CA THR A 106 14.62 7.68 3.86
C THR A 106 13.59 8.74 4.25
N SER A 107 12.34 8.52 3.86
CA SER A 107 11.18 9.36 4.20
C SER A 107 9.93 8.49 4.28
N SER A 108 8.85 8.97 4.92
CA SER A 108 7.53 8.35 4.77
C SER A 108 7.00 8.56 3.36
N LEU A 109 6.02 7.77 2.94
CA LEU A 109 5.39 7.93 1.63
C LEU A 109 4.77 9.33 1.45
N GLU A 110 4.07 9.84 2.45
CA GLU A 110 3.53 11.20 2.45
C GLU A 110 4.63 12.28 2.35
N ALA A 111 5.73 12.14 3.11
CA ALA A 111 6.82 13.11 3.06
C ALA A 111 7.54 13.09 1.71
N ALA A 112 7.75 11.90 1.12
CA ALA A 112 8.32 11.76 -0.21
C ALA A 112 7.44 12.43 -1.27
N PHE A 113 6.12 12.28 -1.17
CA PHE A 113 5.18 12.93 -2.07
C PHE A 113 5.22 14.46 -1.92
N ARG A 114 5.15 14.97 -0.68
CA ARG A 114 5.19 16.42 -0.40
C ARG A 114 6.51 17.09 -0.82
N GLN A 115 7.60 16.34 -0.80
CA GLN A 115 8.93 16.81 -1.21
C GLN A 115 9.18 16.62 -2.71
N GLU A 116 8.18 16.20 -3.47
CA GLU A 116 8.28 15.91 -4.91
C GLU A 116 9.38 14.87 -5.23
N ILE A 117 9.73 14.03 -4.25
CA ILE A 117 10.66 12.92 -4.43
C ILE A 117 10.01 11.84 -5.28
N ILE A 118 8.69 11.67 -5.21
CA ILE A 118 7.88 10.83 -6.08
C ILE A 118 6.83 11.69 -6.78
N THR A 119 6.56 11.41 -8.05
CA THR A 119 5.60 12.17 -8.86
C THR A 119 4.15 11.81 -8.52
N ASP A 120 3.19 12.61 -8.97
CA ASP A 120 1.75 12.33 -8.80
C ASP A 120 1.34 10.97 -9.37
N ASP A 121 1.88 10.61 -10.54
CA ASP A 121 1.54 9.36 -11.21
C ASP A 121 2.21 8.15 -10.51
N GLU A 122 3.48 8.29 -10.13
CA GLU A 122 4.18 7.30 -9.30
C GLU A 122 3.45 7.08 -7.97
N TYR A 123 3.05 8.15 -7.29
CA TYR A 123 2.33 8.08 -6.03
C TYR A 123 1.02 7.30 -6.16
N ARG A 124 0.22 7.56 -7.21
CA ARG A 124 -1.06 6.87 -7.43
C ARG A 124 -0.90 5.38 -7.62
N GLU A 125 0.13 4.96 -8.35
CA GLU A 125 0.41 3.53 -8.58
C GLU A 125 0.86 2.85 -7.29
N VAL A 126 1.84 3.46 -6.62
CA VAL A 126 2.43 2.94 -5.38
C VAL A 126 1.40 2.84 -4.27
N GLU A 127 0.60 3.88 -4.07
CA GLU A 127 -0.40 3.91 -3.02
C GLU A 127 -1.42 2.77 -3.17
N GLY A 128 -1.80 2.45 -4.41
CA GLY A 128 -2.66 1.32 -4.73
C GLY A 128 -2.03 -0.03 -4.35
N GLU A 129 -0.78 -0.26 -4.76
CA GLU A 129 -0.03 -1.47 -4.42
C GLU A 129 0.14 -1.65 -2.91
N VAL A 130 0.51 -0.58 -2.21
CA VAL A 130 0.70 -0.55 -0.77
C VAL A 130 -0.60 -0.95 -0.06
N VAL A 131 -1.72 -0.29 -0.38
CA VAL A 131 -3.01 -0.58 0.25
C VAL A 131 -3.45 -2.02 -0.04
N PHE A 132 -3.31 -2.47 -1.29
CA PHE A 132 -3.65 -3.84 -1.67
C PHE A 132 -2.83 -4.87 -0.89
N PHE A 133 -1.52 -4.66 -0.79
CA PHE A 133 -0.62 -5.53 -0.05
C PHE A 133 -0.97 -5.56 1.45
N MET A 134 -1.13 -4.40 2.08
CA MET A 134 -1.36 -4.30 3.53
C MET A 134 -2.70 -4.92 3.94
N VAL A 135 -3.76 -4.68 3.17
CA VAL A 135 -5.07 -5.28 3.42
C VAL A 135 -5.04 -6.79 3.19
N SER A 136 -4.38 -7.24 2.13
CA SER A 136 -4.31 -8.67 1.82
C SER A 136 -3.46 -9.44 2.84
N SER A 137 -2.36 -8.85 3.32
CA SER A 137 -1.49 -9.41 4.35
C SER A 137 -2.13 -9.48 5.73
N ALA A 138 -3.08 -8.58 6.03
CA ALA A 138 -3.85 -8.63 7.27
C ALA A 138 -4.86 -9.78 7.33
N ILE A 139 -5.35 -10.26 6.18
CA ILE A 139 -6.46 -11.24 6.11
C ILE A 139 -5.98 -12.65 5.74
N GLN A 140 -5.07 -12.76 4.77
CA GLN A 140 -4.62 -14.07 4.30
C GLN A 140 -3.50 -14.64 5.19
N LYS A 141 -3.40 -15.97 5.24
CA LYS A 141 -2.25 -16.63 5.87
C LYS A 141 -0.95 -16.27 5.14
N ALA A 142 0.13 -16.09 5.90
CA ALA A 142 1.44 -15.66 5.38
C ALA A 142 1.94 -16.50 4.18
N ASN A 143 1.72 -17.82 4.21
CA ASN A 143 2.15 -18.73 3.14
C ASN A 143 1.34 -18.58 1.83
N LEU A 144 0.19 -17.91 1.88
CA LEU A 144 -0.64 -17.62 0.70
C LEU A 144 -0.30 -16.28 0.06
N ILE A 145 0.33 -15.35 0.79
CA ILE A 145 0.61 -13.99 0.31
C ILE A 145 1.47 -13.98 -0.95
N ALA A 146 2.63 -14.63 -0.94
CA ALA A 146 3.49 -14.66 -2.12
C ALA A 146 2.79 -15.28 -3.36
N PRO A 147 2.17 -16.47 -3.30
CA PRO A 147 1.53 -17.07 -4.48
C PRO A 147 0.23 -16.38 -4.93
N THR A 148 -0.41 -15.52 -4.12
CA THR A 148 -1.64 -14.80 -4.50
C THR A 148 -1.36 -13.31 -4.73
N VAL A 149 -1.05 -12.57 -3.67
CA VAL A 149 -0.81 -11.12 -3.65
C VAL A 149 0.44 -10.79 -4.44
N GLY A 150 1.53 -11.54 -4.24
CA GLY A 150 2.78 -11.35 -4.99
C GLY A 150 2.54 -11.48 -6.49
N LYS A 151 1.91 -12.58 -6.95
CA LYS A 151 1.56 -12.75 -8.36
C LYS A 151 0.65 -11.65 -8.91
N ALA A 152 -0.32 -11.20 -8.13
CA ALA A 152 -1.20 -10.12 -8.56
C ALA A 152 -0.45 -8.79 -8.75
N LEU A 153 0.49 -8.49 -7.84
CA LEU A 153 1.36 -7.32 -7.93
C LEU A 153 2.35 -7.44 -9.10
N ASP A 154 2.96 -8.61 -9.31
CA ASP A 154 3.85 -8.87 -10.46
C ASP A 154 3.11 -8.63 -11.77
N MET A 155 1.94 -9.25 -11.95
CA MET A 155 1.09 -9.07 -13.13
C MET A 155 0.63 -7.62 -13.34
N TYR A 156 0.28 -6.92 -12.26
CA TYR A 156 -0.13 -5.51 -12.32
C TYR A 156 1.03 -4.60 -12.74
N SER A 157 2.22 -4.86 -12.20
CA SER A 157 3.45 -4.12 -12.51
C SER A 157 4.02 -4.42 -13.91
N GLY A 158 3.40 -5.34 -14.65
CA GLY A 158 3.81 -5.75 -15.99
C GLY A 158 5.07 -6.60 -16.04
N GLN A 159 5.37 -7.33 -14.95
CA GLN A 159 6.53 -8.24 -14.84
C GLN A 159 6.13 -9.71 -14.93
#